data_AF-A0A7S4CPW8-F1
#
_entry.id   AF-A0A7S4CPW8-F1
#
_cell.length_a   1.000
_cell.length_b   1.000
_cell.length_c   1.000
_cell.angle_alpha   90.00
_cell.angle_beta   90.00
_cell.angle_gamma   90.00
#
_symmetry.space_group_name_H-M   'P 1'
#
loop_
_entity.id
_entity.type
_entity.pdbx_description
1 polymer ?
#
loop_
_entity_poly.entity_id
_entity_poly.type
_entity_poly.pdbx_seq_one_letter_code
_entity_poly.pdbx_strand_id
1 'polypeptide(L)'
;GTPERSPQAAKSFRKAIKNEGLRIYLVLMGVMDHASELHCQSIEDAAPYQWYAARVRMVEVVRAGHIYRLRFLRPKVCQELDKQPLFRETMKAEKLVCLTERDGEAAGFPFMRRANEIIRLELMNRRAASEHLLGILHRNQYYVCRTPVWLAVLLNTWLLLCESLYY
;
A
#
# COMPACT_ATOMS: atom_id res chain seq x y z
N GLY A 1 -7.87 41.19 14.78
CA GLY A 1 -7.97 39.80 15.27
C GLY A 1 -7.79 38.87 14.09
N THR A 2 -6.64 38.21 13.99
CA THR A 2 -6.48 37.11 13.03
C THR A 2 -7.39 35.98 13.49
N PRO A 3 -8.35 35.50 12.67
CA PRO A 3 -9.16 34.37 13.06
C PRO A 3 -8.20 33.19 13.18
N GLU A 4 -8.06 32.65 14.39
CA GLU A 4 -7.44 31.35 14.63
C GLU A 4 -8.23 30.32 13.80
N ARG A 5 -7.77 30.08 12.57
CA ARG A 5 -8.30 29.03 11.72
C ARG A 5 -8.08 27.74 12.48
N SER A 6 -9.17 27.16 13.00
CA SER A 6 -9.09 25.90 13.72
C SER A 6 -8.29 24.89 12.88
N PRO A 7 -7.43 24.07 13.50
CA PRO A 7 -6.59 23.10 12.77
C PRO A 7 -7.43 22.13 11.93
N GLN A 8 -8.71 21.99 12.22
CA GLN A 8 -9.69 21.19 11.49
C GLN A 8 -10.12 21.87 10.17
N ALA A 9 -10.37 23.18 10.17
CA ALA A 9 -10.67 23.95 8.96
C ALA A 9 -9.46 24.02 8.01
N ALA A 10 -8.24 24.10 8.55
CA ALA A 10 -7.03 24.04 7.73
C ALA A 10 -6.81 22.66 7.09
N LYS A 11 -7.24 21.56 7.75
CA LYS A 11 -7.18 20.20 7.21
C LYS A 11 -8.20 19.97 6.10
N SER A 12 -9.45 20.43 6.28
CA SER A 12 -10.49 20.30 5.25
C SER A 12 -10.16 21.10 4.00
N PHE A 13 -9.67 22.34 4.17
CA PHE A 13 -9.24 23.20 3.07
C PHE A 13 -8.09 22.58 2.27
N ARG A 14 -7.05 22.06 2.95
CA ARG A 14 -5.95 21.34 2.27
C ARG A 14 -6.43 20.11 1.50
N LYS A 15 -7.45 19.41 2.00
CA LYS A 15 -8.04 18.26 1.31
C LYS A 15 -8.79 18.69 0.05
N ALA A 16 -9.56 19.78 0.12
CA ALA A 16 -10.27 20.34 -1.02
C ALA A 16 -9.30 20.76 -2.13
N ILE A 17 -8.24 21.52 -1.80
CA ILE A 17 -7.22 21.94 -2.78
C ILE A 17 -6.56 20.73 -3.45
N LYS A 18 -6.22 19.68 -2.69
CA LYS A 18 -5.61 18.47 -3.25
C LYS A 18 -6.54 17.74 -4.22
N ASN A 19 -7.84 17.74 -3.96
CA ASN A 19 -8.81 17.09 -4.81
C ASN A 19 -9.01 17.88 -6.13
N GLU A 20 -9.09 19.20 -6.05
CA GLU A 20 -9.19 20.04 -7.26
C GLU A 20 -7.91 20.00 -8.08
N GLY A 21 -6.74 20.09 -7.43
CA GLY A 21 -5.45 19.95 -8.11
C GLY A 21 -5.30 18.58 -8.80
N LEU A 22 -5.80 17.50 -8.19
CA LEU A 22 -5.85 16.18 -8.83
C LEU A 22 -6.74 16.19 -10.08
N ARG A 23 -7.92 16.81 -10.03
CA ARG A 23 -8.83 16.88 -11.18
C ARG A 23 -8.18 17.64 -12.35
N ILE A 24 -7.59 18.80 -12.06
CA ILE A 24 -6.86 19.60 -13.05
C ILE A 24 -5.74 18.75 -13.68
N TYR A 25 -4.93 18.09 -12.85
CA TYR A 25 -3.85 17.23 -13.33
C TYR A 25 -4.35 16.09 -14.24
N LEU A 26 -5.43 15.41 -13.86
CA LEU A 26 -5.99 14.31 -14.65
C LEU A 26 -6.48 14.78 -16.02
N VAL A 27 -7.14 15.95 -16.09
CA VAL A 27 -7.58 16.55 -17.34
C VAL A 27 -6.38 16.94 -18.21
N LEU A 28 -5.40 17.61 -17.63
CA LEU A 28 -4.20 18.06 -18.33
C LEU A 28 -3.45 16.89 -18.97
N MET A 29 -3.19 15.84 -18.19
CA MET A 29 -2.55 14.62 -18.69
C MET A 29 -3.42 13.89 -19.72
N GLY A 30 -4.75 13.95 -19.58
CA GLY A 30 -5.68 13.38 -20.57
C GLY A 30 -5.59 14.09 -21.92
N VAL A 31 -5.51 15.43 -21.90
CA VAL A 31 -5.33 16.25 -23.11
C VAL A 31 -3.96 15.97 -23.75
N MET A 32 -2.89 15.92 -22.95
CA MET A 32 -1.54 15.61 -23.44
C MET A 32 -1.44 14.23 -24.10
N ASP A 33 -2.19 13.24 -23.63
CA ASP A 33 -2.23 11.91 -24.25
C ASP A 33 -2.90 11.88 -25.62
N HIS A 34 -3.88 12.76 -25.86
CA HIS A 34 -4.65 12.81 -27.10
C HIS A 34 -4.06 13.78 -28.11
N ALA A 35 -3.42 14.85 -27.64
CA ALA A 35 -2.72 15.83 -28.45
C ALA A 35 -1.21 15.59 -28.33
N SER A 36 -0.69 14.66 -29.13
CA SER A 36 0.75 14.33 -29.20
C SER A 36 1.64 15.55 -29.48
N GLU A 37 1.10 16.60 -30.08
CA GLU A 37 1.78 17.87 -30.37
C GLU A 37 1.96 18.78 -29.14
N LEU A 38 1.22 18.54 -28.05
CA LEU A 38 1.26 19.33 -26.82
C LEU A 38 2.15 18.70 -25.73
N HIS A 39 3.08 17.81 -26.11
CA HIS A 39 3.98 17.15 -25.17
C HIS A 39 5.01 18.13 -24.59
N CYS A 40 4.57 18.96 -23.65
CA CYS A 40 5.40 19.91 -22.90
C CYS A 40 6.01 19.20 -21.70
N GLN A 41 7.27 18.77 -21.82
CA GLN A 41 8.09 18.25 -20.71
C GLN A 41 8.10 19.21 -19.50
N SER A 42 7.97 20.53 -19.73
CA SER A 42 7.95 21.53 -18.66
C SER A 42 6.77 21.41 -17.68
N ILE A 43 5.68 20.74 -18.08
CA ILE A 43 4.49 20.57 -17.23
C ILE A 43 4.70 19.40 -16.26
N GLU A 44 5.33 18.31 -16.70
CA GLU A 44 5.58 17.14 -15.85
C GLU A 44 6.62 17.44 -14.75
N ASP A 45 7.58 18.31 -15.06
CA ASP A 45 8.64 18.72 -14.13
C ASP A 45 8.22 19.77 -13.11
N ALA A 46 7.03 20.38 -13.27
CA ALA A 46 6.59 21.38 -12.30
C ALA A 46 6.34 20.73 -10.93
N ALA A 47 6.95 21.30 -9.89
CA ALA A 47 6.86 20.82 -8.50
C ALA A 47 5.45 20.38 -8.01
N PRO A 48 4.34 21.09 -8.31
CA PRO A 48 3.02 20.63 -7.89
C PRO A 48 2.57 19.34 -8.60
N TYR A 49 3.02 19.09 -9.82
CA TYR A 49 2.62 17.94 -10.62
C TYR A 49 3.43 16.68 -10.32
N GLN A 50 4.69 16.82 -9.91
CA GLN A 50 5.50 15.68 -9.43
C GLN A 50 4.81 14.91 -8.28
N TRP A 51 4.13 15.63 -7.38
CA TRP A 51 3.37 15.01 -6.29
C TRP A 51 2.23 14.11 -6.82
N TYR A 52 1.55 14.54 -7.87
CA TYR A 52 0.47 13.78 -8.50
C TYR A 52 1.03 12.66 -9.39
N ALA A 53 2.10 12.90 -10.15
CA ALA A 53 2.78 11.93 -11.00
C ALA A 53 3.21 10.67 -10.23
N ALA A 54 3.74 10.84 -9.01
CA ALA A 54 4.12 9.72 -8.15
C ALA A 54 2.93 8.83 -7.71
N ARG A 55 1.69 9.36 -7.76
CA ARG A 55 0.49 8.74 -7.15
C ARG A 55 -0.59 8.37 -8.15
N VAL A 56 -0.61 9.00 -9.31
CA VAL A 56 -1.52 8.64 -10.39
C VAL A 56 -0.96 7.42 -11.12
N ARG A 57 -1.86 6.52 -11.49
CA ARG A 57 -1.56 5.35 -12.31
C ARG A 57 -2.48 5.37 -13.52
N MET A 58 -1.97 4.85 -14.62
CA MET A 58 -2.67 4.73 -15.88
C MET A 58 -2.83 3.25 -16.20
N VAL A 59 -4.03 2.88 -16.67
CA VAL A 59 -4.36 1.54 -17.13
C VAL A 59 -5.03 1.66 -18.48
N GLU A 60 -4.58 0.85 -19.43
CA GLU A 60 -5.18 0.75 -20.75
C GLU A 60 -6.21 -0.37 -20.76
N VAL A 61 -7.40 -0.08 -21.28
CA VAL A 61 -8.52 -1.02 -21.39
C VAL A 61 -8.97 -1.06 -22.83
N VAL A 62 -8.95 -2.25 -23.43
CA VAL A 62 -9.48 -2.45 -24.79
C VAL A 62 -10.95 -2.84 -24.69
N ARG A 63 -11.82 -2.06 -25.32
CA ARG A 63 -13.25 -2.36 -25.39
C ARG A 63 -13.79 -2.01 -26.76
N ALA A 64 -14.48 -2.96 -27.41
CA ALA A 64 -15.09 -2.79 -28.73
C ALA A 64 -14.13 -2.24 -29.79
N GLY A 65 -12.87 -2.69 -29.81
CA GLY A 65 -11.86 -2.24 -30.77
C GLY A 65 -11.21 -0.89 -30.45
N HIS A 66 -11.63 -0.21 -29.38
CA HIS A 66 -11.04 1.04 -28.93
C HIS A 66 -10.16 0.83 -27.69
N ILE A 67 -9.05 1.57 -27.61
CA ILE A 67 -8.14 1.59 -26.47
C ILE A 67 -8.49 2.81 -25.60
N TYR A 68 -8.93 2.56 -24.38
CA TYR A 68 -9.23 3.58 -23.39
C TYR A 68 -8.11 3.67 -22.37
N ARG A 69 -7.52 4.86 -22.19
CA ARG A 69 -6.54 5.13 -21.14
C ARG A 69 -7.23 5.72 -19.91
N LEU A 70 -7.33 4.93 -18.85
CA LEU A 70 -7.95 5.32 -17.59
C LEU A 70 -6.87 5.73 -16.60
N ARG A 71 -6.95 6.96 -16.07
CA ARG A 71 -6.09 7.43 -14.99
C ARG A 71 -6.83 7.48 -13.68
N PHE A 72 -6.20 7.01 -12.61
CA PHE A 72 -6.75 7.07 -11.27
C PHE A 72 -5.67 7.31 -10.22
N LEU A 73 -6.08 7.90 -9.10
CA LEU A 73 -5.22 8.05 -7.94
C LEU A 73 -5.06 6.69 -7.27
N ARG A 74 -3.81 6.24 -7.11
CA ARG A 74 -3.49 5.01 -6.40
C ARG A 74 -3.99 5.10 -4.96
N PRO A 75 -4.86 4.16 -4.50
CA PRO A 75 -5.33 4.15 -3.12
C PRO A 75 -4.15 4.05 -2.14
N LYS A 76 -4.21 4.79 -1.03
CA LYS A 76 -3.17 4.76 0.01
C LYS A 76 -2.92 3.34 0.53
N VAL A 77 -4.01 2.59 0.70
CA VAL A 77 -3.98 1.20 1.13
C VAL A 77 -3.10 0.36 0.20
N CYS A 78 -3.31 0.46 -1.12
CA CYS A 78 -2.46 -0.21 -2.10
C CYS A 78 -1.00 0.28 -2.06
N GLN A 79 -0.73 1.54 -1.70
CA GLN A 79 0.65 2.05 -1.55
C GLN A 79 1.34 1.43 -0.34
N GLU A 80 0.60 1.14 0.73
CA GLU A 80 1.15 0.51 1.94
C GLU A 80 1.35 -0.99 1.77
N LEU A 81 0.48 -1.66 1.01
CA LEU A 81 0.65 -3.06 0.65
C LEU A 81 1.92 -3.28 -0.18
N ASP A 82 2.20 -2.40 -1.14
CA ASP A 82 3.41 -2.49 -1.96
C ASP A 82 4.73 -2.34 -1.19
N LYS A 83 4.68 -1.73 0.00
CA LYS A 83 5.85 -1.59 0.87
C LYS A 83 6.15 -2.87 1.64
N GLN A 84 5.21 -3.80 1.72
CA GLN A 84 5.43 -5.09 2.38
C GLN A 84 6.21 -6.01 1.42
N PRO A 85 7.43 -6.45 1.79
CA PRO A 85 8.25 -7.30 0.92
C PRO A 85 7.55 -8.62 0.62
N LEU A 86 6.94 -9.25 1.64
CA LEU A 86 6.22 -10.52 1.51
C LEU A 86 5.07 -10.41 0.50
N PHE A 87 4.23 -9.37 0.59
CA PHE A 87 3.12 -9.14 -0.34
C PHE A 87 3.61 -8.99 -1.79
N ARG A 88 4.72 -8.27 -1.98
CA ARG A 88 5.31 -8.06 -3.31
C ARG A 88 5.84 -9.35 -3.91
N GLU A 89 6.44 -10.22 -3.10
CA GLU A 89 6.93 -11.53 -3.53
C GLU A 89 5.77 -12.46 -3.88
N THR A 90 4.74 -12.55 -3.04
CA THR A 90 3.54 -13.35 -3.32
C THR A 90 2.85 -12.92 -4.61
N MET A 91 2.68 -11.60 -4.82
CA MET A 91 2.07 -11.08 -6.05
C MET A 91 2.92 -11.37 -7.31
N LYS A 92 4.25 -11.37 -7.19
CA LYS A 92 5.15 -11.74 -8.31
C LYS A 92 5.08 -13.23 -8.61
N ALA A 93 5.09 -14.07 -7.58
CA ALA A 93 4.99 -15.51 -7.72
C ALA A 93 3.67 -15.89 -8.40
N GLU A 94 2.54 -15.34 -7.94
CA GLU A 94 1.22 -15.58 -8.54
C GLU A 94 1.11 -15.07 -9.97
N LYS A 95 1.73 -13.92 -10.28
CA LYS A 95 1.82 -13.45 -11.66
C LYS A 95 2.55 -14.46 -12.53
N LEU A 96 3.68 -14.99 -12.05
CA LEU A 96 4.48 -15.96 -12.79
C LEU A 96 3.69 -17.26 -13.01
N VAL A 97 3.05 -17.78 -11.95
CA VAL A 97 2.21 -18.98 -12.00
C VAL A 97 1.08 -18.81 -13.02
N CYS A 98 0.35 -17.69 -12.98
CA CYS A 98 -0.73 -17.43 -13.94
C CYS A 98 -0.25 -17.28 -15.39
N LEU A 99 1.00 -16.83 -15.59
CA LEU A 99 1.62 -16.75 -16.92
C LEU A 99 2.12 -18.10 -17.42
N THR A 100 2.55 -18.99 -16.52
CA THR A 100 3.04 -20.33 -16.87
C THR A 100 1.92 -21.37 -16.98
N GLU A 101 0.78 -21.17 -16.31
CA GLU A 101 -0.34 -22.12 -16.28
C GLU A 101 -1.24 -22.11 -17.55
N ARG A 102 -1.04 -21.20 -18.51
CA ARG A 102 -1.86 -21.16 -19.74
C ARG A 102 -1.13 -20.74 -21.02
N ASP A 103 -1.01 -21.71 -21.92
CA ASP A 103 -1.10 -21.53 -23.36
C ASP A 103 -2.55 -21.18 -23.72
N GLY A 104 -2.85 -19.92 -24.06
CA GLY A 104 -4.15 -19.53 -24.65
C GLY A 104 -4.83 -18.31 -24.00
N GLU A 105 -4.88 -17.23 -24.79
CA GLU A 105 -5.73 -16.00 -24.86
C GLU A 105 -6.46 -15.39 -23.65
N ALA A 106 -6.58 -16.04 -22.49
CA ALA A 106 -7.36 -15.57 -21.33
C ALA A 106 -6.59 -15.57 -19.99
N ALA A 107 -5.28 -15.29 -20.01
CA ALA A 107 -4.44 -15.27 -18.81
C ALA A 107 -4.77 -14.14 -17.81
N GLY A 108 -5.46 -13.07 -18.24
CA GLY A 108 -5.73 -11.89 -17.40
C GLY A 108 -6.79 -12.10 -16.30
N PHE A 109 -7.82 -12.90 -16.57
CA PHE A 109 -8.93 -13.12 -15.64
C PHE A 109 -8.56 -13.94 -14.39
N PRO A 110 -7.82 -15.06 -14.51
CA PRO A 110 -7.37 -15.84 -13.35
C PRO A 110 -6.47 -15.02 -12.42
N PHE A 111 -5.52 -14.28 -12.99
CA PHE A 111 -4.64 -13.41 -12.21
C PHE A 111 -5.40 -12.33 -11.47
N MET A 112 -6.32 -11.62 -12.12
CA MET A 112 -7.15 -10.60 -11.44
C MET A 112 -7.92 -11.17 -10.26
N ARG A 113 -8.48 -12.38 -10.41
CA ARG A 113 -9.23 -13.03 -9.34
C ARG A 113 -8.34 -13.35 -8.14
N ARG A 114 -7.21 -14.02 -8.38
CA ARG A 114 -6.24 -14.37 -7.31
C ARG A 114 -5.65 -13.13 -6.65
N ALA A 115 -5.28 -12.13 -7.44
CA ALA A 115 -4.80 -10.84 -6.93
C ALA A 115 -5.83 -10.17 -6.00
N ASN A 116 -7.10 -10.16 -6.39
CA ASN A 116 -8.17 -9.59 -5.55
C ASN A 116 -8.38 -10.38 -4.26
N GLU A 117 -8.26 -11.70 -4.29
CA GLU A 117 -8.34 -12.54 -3.09
C GLU A 117 -7.19 -12.26 -2.12
N ILE A 118 -5.95 -12.17 -2.63
CA ILE A 118 -4.76 -11.85 -1.82
C ILE A 118 -4.89 -10.46 -1.19
N ILE A 119 -5.30 -9.46 -1.97
CA ILE A 119 -5.54 -8.11 -1.44
C ILE A 119 -6.63 -8.16 -0.37
N ARG A 120 -7.74 -8.87 -0.59
CA ARG A 120 -8.83 -8.97 0.38
C ARG A 120 -8.38 -9.62 1.69
N LEU A 121 -7.64 -10.73 1.62
CA LEU A 121 -7.10 -11.42 2.78
C LEU A 121 -6.15 -10.53 3.58
N GLU A 122 -5.24 -9.84 2.89
CA GLU A 122 -4.28 -8.94 3.56
C GLU A 122 -4.98 -7.75 4.23
N LEU A 123 -6.07 -7.24 3.64
CA LEU A 123 -6.90 -6.21 4.25
C LEU A 123 -7.67 -6.71 5.47
N MET A 124 -8.19 -7.94 5.43
CA MET A 124 -8.86 -8.55 6.58
C MET A 124 -7.87 -8.81 7.71
N ASN A 125 -6.69 -9.36 7.42
CA ASN A 125 -5.62 -9.56 8.39
C ASN A 125 -5.17 -8.24 9.03
N ARG A 126 -5.04 -7.16 8.25
CA ARG A 126 -4.71 -5.84 8.80
C ARG A 126 -5.82 -5.27 9.70
N ARG A 127 -7.09 -5.43 9.33
CA ARG A 127 -8.21 -4.99 10.17
C ARG A 127 -8.26 -5.80 11.46
N ALA A 128 -8.17 -7.12 11.37
CA ALA A 128 -8.12 -8.01 12.52
C ALA A 128 -6.92 -7.71 13.44
N ALA A 129 -5.75 -7.45 12.86
CA ALA A 129 -4.58 -7.02 13.61
C ALA A 129 -4.78 -5.63 14.24
N SER A 130 -5.43 -4.69 13.55
CA SER A 130 -5.68 -3.35 14.11
C SER A 130 -6.74 -3.33 15.21
N GLU A 131 -7.68 -4.28 15.20
CA GLU A 131 -8.80 -4.34 16.14
C GLU A 131 -8.54 -5.25 17.35
N HIS A 132 -7.60 -6.19 17.26
CA HIS A 132 -7.30 -7.14 18.36
C HIS A 132 -5.81 -7.16 18.76
N LEU A 133 -5.57 -7.64 19.99
CA LEU A 133 -4.29 -7.96 20.64
C LEU A 133 -3.17 -8.45 19.70
N LEU A 134 -3.52 -9.12 18.59
CA LEU A 134 -2.61 -9.54 17.52
C LEU A 134 -1.81 -8.40 16.88
N GLY A 135 -2.35 -7.20 16.69
CA GLY A 135 -1.56 -6.08 16.17
C GLY A 135 -0.55 -5.56 17.18
N ILE A 136 -0.88 -5.61 18.47
CA ILE A 136 0.04 -5.28 19.56
C ILE A 136 1.15 -6.35 19.65
N LEU A 137 0.78 -7.63 19.53
CA LEU A 137 1.71 -8.76 19.50
C LEU A 137 2.65 -8.71 18.28
N HIS A 138 2.14 -8.45 17.08
CA HIS A 138 2.96 -8.32 15.88
C HIS A 138 3.88 -7.10 15.96
N ARG A 139 3.40 -5.97 16.50
CA ARG A 139 4.22 -4.77 16.71
C ARG A 139 5.33 -5.01 17.73
N ASN A 140 5.12 -5.93 18.67
CA ASN A 140 6.04 -6.30 19.72
C ASN A 140 6.65 -7.70 19.53
N GLN A 141 6.67 -8.23 18.30
CA GLN A 141 7.11 -9.62 18.03
C GLN A 141 8.52 -9.89 18.57
N TYR A 142 9.40 -8.89 18.50
CA TYR A 142 10.73 -8.93 19.10
C TYR A 142 10.70 -9.17 20.62
N TYR A 143 9.81 -8.49 21.36
CA TYR A 143 9.66 -8.68 22.80
C TYR A 143 9.04 -10.02 23.12
N VAL A 144 8.00 -10.44 22.39
CA VAL A 144 7.30 -11.72 22.60
C VAL A 144 8.23 -12.92 22.43
N CYS A 145 9.17 -12.86 21.48
CA CYS A 145 10.14 -13.95 21.28
C CYS A 145 11.29 -13.93 22.31
N ARG A 146 11.68 -12.76 22.84
CA ARG A 146 12.82 -12.64 23.77
C ARG A 146 12.46 -12.77 25.24
N THR A 147 11.26 -12.35 25.65
CA THR A 147 10.82 -12.44 27.05
C THR A 147 10.85 -13.87 27.61
N PRO A 148 10.39 -14.94 26.93
CA PRO A 148 10.45 -16.29 27.50
C PRO A 148 11.89 -16.79 27.66
N VAL A 149 12.80 -16.39 26.78
CA VAL A 149 14.23 -16.76 26.87
C VAL A 149 14.85 -16.16 28.13
N TRP A 150 14.66 -14.86 28.37
CA TRP A 150 15.17 -14.21 29.57
C TRP A 150 14.51 -14.72 30.84
N LEU A 151 13.20 -15.00 30.79
CA LEU A 151 12.47 -15.54 31.92
C LEU A 151 12.99 -16.93 32.31
N ALA A 152 13.26 -17.80 31.33
CA ALA A 152 13.83 -19.12 31.54
C ALA A 152 15.24 -19.04 32.16
N VAL A 153 16.08 -18.11 31.70
CA VAL A 153 17.40 -17.89 32.29
C VAL A 153 17.26 -17.46 33.75
N LEU A 154 16.42 -16.46 34.04
CA LEU A 154 16.21 -15.97 35.41
C LEU A 154 15.66 -17.06 36.34
N LEU A 155 14.70 -17.86 35.88
CA LEU A 155 14.15 -19.00 36.63
C LEU A 155 15.22 -20.03 36.96
N ASN A 156 16.05 -20.40 35.99
CA ASN A 156 17.14 -21.36 36.20
C ASN A 156 18.22 -20.79 37.14
N THR A 157 18.57 -19.52 37.01
CA THR A 157 19.51 -18.87 37.95
C THR A 157 18.94 -18.79 39.36
N TRP A 158 17.64 -18.51 39.51
CA TRP A 158 16.96 -18.51 40.79
C TRP A 158 16.94 -19.89 41.44
N LEU A 159 16.63 -20.93 40.68
CA LEU A 159 16.65 -22.32 41.14
C LEU A 159 18.04 -22.72 41.66
N LEU A 160 19.10 -22.41 40.92
CA LEU A 160 20.49 -22.65 41.34
C LEU A 160 20.85 -21.91 42.63
N LEU A 161 20.39 -20.68 42.80
CA LEU A 161 20.58 -19.92 44.04
C LEU A 161 19.87 -20.56 45.23
N CYS A 162 18.61 -20.99 45.04
CA CYS A 162 17.87 -21.69 46.09
C CYS A 162 18.53 -23.02 46.48
N GLU A 163 19.05 -23.78 45.51
CA GLU A 163 19.76 -25.04 45.77
C GLU A 163 21.08 -24.79 46.52
N SER A 164 21.81 -23.73 46.17
CA SER A 164 23.04 -23.32 46.86
C SER A 164 22.84 -22.76 48.28
N LEU A 165 21.59 -22.39 48.64
CA LEU A 165 21.24 -21.92 49.98
C LEU A 165 20.73 -23.05 50.89
N TYR A 166 20.32 -24.18 50.30
CA TYR A 166 19.84 -25.36 51.01
C TYR A 166 20.94 -26.40 51.29
N TYR A 167 22.09 -26.28 50.64
CA TYR A 167 23.33 -27.02 50.89
C TYR A 167 24.35 -26.14 51.63
#